data_AF-A0A8T4LJW7-F1
#
_entry.id   AF-A0A8T4LJW7-F1
#
_cell.length_a   1.000
_cell.length_b   1.000
_cell.length_c   1.000
_cell.angle_alpha   90.00
_cell.angle_beta   90.00
_cell.angle_gamma   90.00
#
_symmetry.space_group_name_H-M   'P 1'
#
loop_
_entity.id
_entity.type
_entity.pdbx_description
1 polymer ?
#
loop_
_entity_poly.entity_id
_entity_poly.type
_entity_poly.pdbx_seq_one_letter_code
_entity_poly.pdbx_strand_id
1 'polypeptide(L)'
;MKNWPLVQSYFHNRNFAQMEIDSFNQFLDKKLDEIVEENKQIVPKIEEVRIELDKIEVGRPQIVEADGSPRTNFYPMEARIRNRTYSAPIYLTMRLLRRDVEQDVKRAYIGELPIMLKSNRCWLNGKTGDELVEMGEDPKDFGGYFIINGSEKALMTQEVLASDRVLVSKQAQDKIIAEVISTRGAFKGRVRILRNPDGTLNVTFPASPRKLKLFVLLKALGLKNDREIMEAFEGGPKEIENDALINLETLQVKTEEEALDKIGKFVAPGQVEEYRLKRAQEVVDAFLLPHIGQEPKDRLAKAYYLVMMATKAIERASNLREDDDKDHYANKRLELSGKLMEHLFRYSFKYFIKDLKFQIDRTVTRRRKLNISTVVRPGAITERIRFAMSTGNWIGRATGVSKFMDRVNYLSPLTDLRKVKSPLDKNRELYEARDVHGTHWGRLCCIETPDGPQCGLVKNLALLAEVTTETDESPVEKMLRDMGVKLK
;
A
#
# COMPACT_ATOMS: atom_id res chain seq x y z
N MET A 1 -17.98 -26.93 28.64
CA MET A 1 -17.55 -25.53 28.54
C MET A 1 -16.36 -25.18 29.46
N LYS A 2 -15.36 -26.07 29.64
CA LYS A 2 -14.23 -25.81 30.56
C LYS A 2 -13.32 -24.63 30.13
N ASN A 3 -13.30 -24.31 28.84
CA ASN A 3 -12.45 -23.25 28.28
C ASN A 3 -13.17 -21.90 28.12
N TRP A 4 -14.46 -21.79 28.49
CA TRP A 4 -15.23 -20.54 28.36
C TRP A 4 -14.61 -19.35 29.12
N PRO A 5 -14.05 -19.52 30.34
CA PRO A 5 -13.41 -18.41 31.04
C PRO A 5 -12.26 -17.76 30.24
N LEU A 6 -11.53 -18.53 29.43
CA LEU A 6 -10.47 -18.00 28.56
C LEU A 6 -11.04 -17.10 27.46
N VAL A 7 -12.15 -17.53 26.84
CA VAL A 7 -12.85 -16.76 25.81
C VAL A 7 -13.44 -15.47 26.42
N GLN A 8 -14.01 -15.57 27.62
CA GLN A 8 -14.53 -14.39 28.33
C GLN A 8 -13.41 -13.41 28.69
N SER A 9 -12.27 -13.91 29.18
CA SER A 9 -11.09 -13.08 29.47
C SER A 9 -10.55 -12.38 28.22
N TYR A 10 -10.60 -13.04 27.05
CA TYR A 10 -10.19 -12.45 25.78
C TYR A 10 -11.02 -11.20 25.44
N PHE A 11 -12.34 -11.25 25.63
CA PHE A 11 -13.23 -10.11 25.33
C PHE A 11 -13.31 -9.06 26.43
N HIS A 12 -12.93 -9.37 27.67
CA HIS A 12 -12.91 -8.38 28.75
C HIS A 12 -11.92 -7.24 28.49
N ASN A 13 -10.77 -7.57 27.88
CA ASN A 13 -9.68 -6.62 27.63
C ASN A 13 -9.66 -6.08 26.21
N ARG A 14 -10.58 -6.50 25.33
CA ARG A 14 -10.53 -6.19 23.90
C ARG A 14 -11.87 -5.67 23.40
N ASN A 15 -11.79 -4.52 22.73
CA ASN A 15 -12.91 -3.98 21.97
C ASN A 15 -13.03 -4.71 20.62
N PHE A 16 -14.24 -4.93 20.13
CA PHE A 16 -14.47 -5.54 18.82
C PHE A 16 -14.02 -4.65 17.64
N ALA A 17 -13.97 -3.34 17.85
CA ALA A 17 -13.45 -2.37 16.88
C ALA A 17 -11.94 -2.15 16.98
N GLN A 18 -11.26 -2.83 17.91
CA GLN A 18 -9.87 -2.54 18.27
C GLN A 18 -8.92 -2.66 17.08
N MET A 19 -9.12 -3.64 16.19
CA MET A 19 -8.29 -3.82 15.00
C MET A 19 -8.28 -2.58 14.09
N GLU A 20 -9.42 -1.91 13.92
CA GLU A 20 -9.54 -0.71 13.09
C GLU A 20 -8.87 0.48 13.78
N ILE A 21 -9.09 0.60 15.10
CA ILE A 21 -8.48 1.64 15.95
C ILE A 21 -6.95 1.50 15.97
N ASP A 22 -6.42 0.31 16.18
CA ASP A 22 -4.98 0.02 16.22
C ASP A 22 -4.33 0.28 14.87
N SER A 23 -4.98 -0.13 13.78
CA SER A 23 -4.52 0.17 12.43
C SER A 23 -4.48 1.67 12.16
N PHE A 24 -5.51 2.41 12.56
CA PHE A 24 -5.55 3.86 12.38
C PHE A 24 -4.54 4.60 13.27
N ASN A 25 -4.34 4.15 14.51
CA ASN A 25 -3.30 4.69 15.40
C ASN A 25 -1.90 4.48 14.82
N GLN A 26 -1.62 3.29 14.28
CA GLN A 26 -0.36 3.02 13.58
C GLN A 26 -0.15 3.96 12.37
N PHE A 27 -1.23 4.21 11.61
CA PHE A 27 -1.17 5.16 10.51
C PHE A 27 -0.76 6.57 10.99
N LEU A 28 -1.39 7.05 12.06
CA LEU A 28 -1.11 8.38 12.61
C LEU A 28 0.28 8.51 13.23
N ASP A 29 0.73 7.49 13.96
CA ASP A 29 1.94 7.59 14.79
C ASP A 29 3.23 7.16 14.07
N LYS A 30 3.13 6.39 12.98
CA LYS A 30 4.31 5.90 12.23
C LYS A 30 4.23 6.21 10.75
N LYS A 31 3.12 5.84 10.10
CA LYS A 31 3.05 5.89 8.63
C LYS A 31 3.03 7.31 8.05
N LEU A 32 2.49 8.28 8.77
CA LEU A 32 2.55 9.68 8.34
C LEU A 32 4.00 10.17 8.23
N ASP A 33 4.85 9.85 9.21
CA ASP A 33 6.26 10.22 9.19
C ASP A 33 7.02 9.50 8.06
N GLU A 34 6.76 8.21 7.85
CA GLU A 34 7.32 7.45 6.71
C GLU A 34 6.98 8.12 5.35
N ILE A 35 5.73 8.57 5.17
CA ILE A 35 5.28 9.25 3.93
C ILE A 35 6.01 10.59 3.72
N VAL A 36 6.27 11.33 4.80
CA VAL A 36 7.01 12.59 4.73
C VAL A 36 8.48 12.35 4.41
N GLU A 37 9.12 11.38 5.06
CA GLU A 37 10.54 11.04 4.83
C GLU A 37 10.76 10.55 3.39
N GLU A 38 9.85 9.76 2.83
CA GLU A 38 9.90 9.38 1.40
C GLU A 38 9.89 10.57 0.43
N ASN A 39 9.34 11.71 0.87
CA ASN A 39 9.22 12.94 0.06
C ASN A 39 10.00 14.11 0.67
N LYS A 40 11.03 13.81 1.49
CA LYS A 40 11.77 14.79 2.29
C LYS A 40 12.22 16.00 1.49
N GLN A 41 12.72 15.79 0.27
CA GLN A 41 13.27 16.86 -0.54
C GLN A 41 12.38 17.19 -1.74
N ILE A 42 11.98 18.46 -1.81
CA ILE A 42 11.25 19.04 -2.92
C ILE A 42 12.21 19.97 -3.67
N VAL A 43 12.73 19.47 -4.79
CA VAL A 43 13.54 20.26 -5.73
C VAL A 43 12.61 20.83 -6.82
N PRO A 44 12.41 22.16 -6.87
CA PRO A 44 11.75 22.88 -7.96
C PRO A 44 12.66 22.93 -9.20
N LYS A 45 12.15 23.44 -10.33
CA LYS A 45 12.94 23.51 -11.58
C LYS A 45 14.11 24.48 -11.51
N ILE A 46 14.02 25.47 -10.62
CA ILE A 46 15.06 26.46 -10.41
C ILE A 46 15.93 25.96 -9.25
N GLU A 47 17.12 25.47 -9.57
CA GLU A 47 18.01 24.73 -8.66
C GLU A 47 18.48 25.54 -7.43
N GLU A 48 18.24 26.85 -7.39
CA GLU A 48 18.64 27.69 -6.26
C GLU A 48 17.79 27.50 -5.00
N VAL A 49 16.57 26.95 -5.10
CA VAL A 49 15.64 26.85 -3.97
C VAL A 49 15.32 25.40 -3.69
N ARG A 50 15.40 24.97 -2.42
CA ARG A 50 15.01 23.63 -1.97
C ARG A 50 14.07 23.77 -0.78
N ILE A 51 13.07 22.89 -0.71
CA ILE A 51 12.25 22.75 0.49
C ILE A 51 12.47 21.36 1.06
N GLU A 52 12.80 21.33 2.34
CA GLU A 52 12.88 20.11 3.13
C GLU A 52 11.64 19.98 4.01
N LEU A 53 11.02 18.82 3.93
CA LEU A 53 9.92 18.42 4.80
C LEU A 53 10.52 17.69 6.00
N ASP A 54 10.12 18.11 7.20
CA ASP A 54 10.70 17.60 8.44
C ASP A 54 9.68 16.73 9.19
N LYS A 55 8.90 17.33 10.08
CA LYS A 55 7.94 16.62 10.92
C LYS A 55 6.50 16.95 10.57
N ILE A 56 5.64 15.93 10.49
CA ILE A 56 4.19 16.06 10.39
C ILE A 56 3.53 15.83 11.75
N GLU A 57 2.54 16.65 12.07
CA GLU A 57 1.80 16.56 13.33
C GLU A 57 0.30 16.68 13.05
N VAL A 58 -0.45 15.67 13.51
CA VAL A 58 -1.91 15.73 13.53
C VAL A 58 -2.36 16.20 14.91
N GLY A 59 -3.09 17.31 14.92
CA GLY A 59 -3.66 17.87 16.13
C GLY A 59 -4.84 17.05 16.68
N ARG A 60 -5.63 17.67 17.54
CA ARG A 60 -6.93 17.12 17.98
C ARG A 60 -8.08 17.75 17.18
N PRO A 61 -9.23 17.08 17.12
CA PRO A 61 -10.41 17.60 16.45
C PRO A 61 -10.78 19.00 16.94
N GLN A 62 -10.98 19.91 15.99
CA GLN A 62 -11.37 21.30 16.24
C GLN A 62 -12.33 21.76 15.14
N ILE A 63 -13.07 22.81 15.43
CA ILE A 63 -13.97 23.47 14.46
C ILE A 63 -13.56 24.92 14.30
N VAL A 64 -13.61 25.44 13.07
CA VAL A 64 -13.49 26.88 12.83
C VAL A 64 -14.90 27.44 12.77
N GLU A 65 -15.23 28.34 13.71
CA GLU A 65 -16.53 29.00 13.77
C GLU A 65 -16.66 30.07 12.66
N ALA A 66 -17.85 30.62 12.46
CA ALA A 66 -18.12 31.56 11.36
C ALA A 66 -17.29 32.86 11.43
N ASP A 67 -16.82 33.22 12.62
CA ASP A 67 -15.92 34.34 12.88
C ASP A 67 -14.45 34.04 12.54
N GLY A 68 -14.14 32.81 12.11
CA GLY A 68 -12.79 32.35 11.79
C GLY A 68 -11.98 31.89 13.00
N SER A 69 -12.55 31.89 14.20
CA SER A 69 -11.85 31.43 15.41
C SER A 69 -11.84 29.89 15.50
N PRO A 70 -10.67 29.26 15.75
CA PRO A 70 -10.61 27.82 15.99
C PRO A 70 -11.03 27.49 17.42
N ARG A 71 -11.98 26.57 17.57
CA ARG A 71 -12.43 26.03 18.86
C ARG A 71 -12.04 24.57 18.98
N THR A 72 -11.25 24.26 20.00
CA THR A 72 -10.66 22.93 20.23
C THR A 72 -11.61 21.93 20.88
N ASN A 73 -12.67 22.40 21.55
CA ASN A 73 -13.65 21.55 22.22
C ASN A 73 -14.72 21.02 21.25
N PHE A 74 -14.28 20.48 20.11
CA PHE A 74 -15.18 19.93 19.12
C PHE A 74 -15.36 18.44 19.38
N TYR A 75 -16.56 18.05 19.83
CA TYR A 75 -16.89 16.68 20.23
C TYR A 75 -17.71 15.94 19.14
N PRO A 76 -17.69 14.60 19.12
CA PRO A 76 -18.37 13.84 18.07
C PRO A 76 -19.89 14.09 18.00
N MET A 77 -20.59 14.13 19.15
CA MET A 77 -22.01 14.47 19.20
C MET A 77 -22.34 15.83 18.53
N GLU A 78 -21.50 16.84 18.74
CA GLU A 78 -21.67 18.13 18.07
C GLU A 78 -21.47 18.01 16.56
N ALA A 79 -20.47 17.23 16.12
CA ALA A 79 -20.21 17.00 14.70
C ALA A 79 -21.42 16.35 13.99
N ARG A 80 -22.08 15.39 14.66
CA ARG A 80 -23.31 14.74 14.17
C ARG A 80 -24.43 15.77 14.00
N ILE A 81 -24.75 16.53 15.05
CA ILE A 81 -25.89 17.47 15.06
C ILE A 81 -25.70 18.63 14.08
N ARG A 82 -24.48 19.19 14.00
CA ARG A 82 -24.19 20.36 13.15
C ARG A 82 -23.86 20.00 11.70
N ASN A 83 -24.01 18.74 11.28
CA ASN A 83 -23.62 18.26 9.95
C ASN A 83 -22.16 18.60 9.57
N ARG A 84 -21.25 18.50 10.55
CA ARG A 84 -19.83 18.81 10.38
C ARG A 84 -19.00 17.53 10.30
N THR A 85 -17.80 17.66 9.75
CA THR A 85 -16.82 16.57 9.72
C THR A 85 -15.98 16.62 10.98
N TYR A 86 -15.85 15.51 11.69
CA TYR A 86 -14.99 15.39 12.87
C TYR A 86 -13.52 15.24 12.44
N SER A 87 -12.80 16.35 12.33
CA SER A 87 -11.45 16.40 11.79
C SER A 87 -10.49 17.24 12.61
N ALA A 88 -9.21 16.89 12.56
CA ALA A 88 -8.10 17.56 13.22
C ALA A 88 -7.19 18.27 12.20
N PRO A 89 -6.52 19.37 12.59
CA PRO A 89 -5.58 20.06 11.72
C PRO A 89 -4.30 19.23 11.54
N ILE A 90 -3.72 19.30 10.35
CA ILE A 90 -2.42 18.73 10.04
C ILE A 90 -1.43 19.87 9.88
N TYR A 91 -0.34 19.80 10.64
CA TYR A 91 0.78 20.72 10.54
C TYR A 91 2.00 20.01 9.99
N LEU A 92 2.73 20.67 9.09
CA LEU A 92 3.98 20.18 8.53
C LEU A 92 5.06 21.24 8.73
N THR A 93 6.17 20.83 9.33
CA THR A 93 7.36 21.68 9.45
C THR A 93 8.14 21.62 8.15
N MET A 94 8.34 22.78 7.54
CA MET A 94 9.01 22.92 6.26
C MET A 94 10.19 23.88 6.42
N ARG A 95 11.36 23.48 5.91
CA ARG A 95 12.56 24.31 5.88
C ARG A 95 12.81 24.77 4.45
N LEU A 96 12.95 26.08 4.27
CA LEU A 96 13.29 26.70 3.00
C LEU A 96 14.79 26.93 2.96
N LEU A 97 15.46 26.25 2.04
CA LEU A 97 16.88 26.45 1.75
C LEU A 97 17.05 27.17 0.42
N ARG A 98 17.97 28.14 0.37
CA ARG A 98 18.38 28.79 -0.86
C ARG A 98 19.90 28.69 -0.99
N ARG A 99 20.38 28.08 -2.07
CA ARG A 99 21.81 27.77 -2.29
C ARG A 99 22.42 27.08 -1.05
N ASP A 100 21.69 26.10 -0.52
CA ASP A 100 22.04 25.31 0.67
C ASP A 100 22.20 26.10 1.98
N VAL A 101 21.75 27.36 2.02
CA VAL A 101 21.62 28.15 3.24
C VAL A 101 20.15 28.15 3.68
N GLU A 102 19.89 27.74 4.92
CA GLU A 102 18.57 27.79 5.55
C GLU A 102 18.12 29.25 5.70
N GLN A 103 16.95 29.58 5.15
CA GLN A 103 16.38 30.93 5.21
C GLN A 103 15.20 31.04 6.15
N ASP A 104 14.35 30.01 6.21
CA ASP A 104 13.10 30.04 6.96
C ASP A 104 12.69 28.62 7.37
N VAL A 105 12.24 28.46 8.61
CA VAL A 105 11.66 27.21 9.11
C VAL A 105 10.28 27.54 9.63
N LYS A 106 9.27 26.93 9.03
CA LYS A 106 7.88 27.26 9.35
C LYS A 106 7.03 26.02 9.54
N ARG A 107 6.27 26.04 10.64
CA ARG A 107 5.17 25.12 10.87
C ARG A 107 3.95 25.59 10.07
N ALA A 108 3.71 24.94 8.94
CA ALA A 108 2.63 25.29 8.02
C ALA A 108 1.41 24.39 8.25
N TYR A 109 0.22 24.98 8.24
CA TYR A 109 -1.04 24.22 8.20
C TYR A 109 -1.27 23.70 6.78
N ILE A 110 -1.37 22.38 6.61
CA ILE A 110 -1.46 21.74 5.28
C ILE A 110 -2.83 21.13 4.98
N GLY A 111 -3.75 21.11 5.95
CA GLY A 111 -5.11 20.59 5.76
C GLY A 111 -5.69 19.99 7.04
N GLU A 112 -6.80 19.28 6.89
CA GLU A 112 -7.51 18.58 7.96
C GLU A 112 -7.60 17.08 7.67
N LEU A 113 -7.50 16.28 8.72
CA LEU A 113 -7.65 14.84 8.67
C LEU A 113 -8.87 14.41 9.48
N PRO A 114 -9.83 13.66 8.91
CA PRO A 114 -10.89 13.04 9.69
C PRO A 114 -10.30 12.11 10.75
N ILE A 115 -10.77 12.22 11.99
CA ILE A 115 -10.29 11.42 13.12
C ILE A 115 -11.30 10.33 13.43
N MET A 116 -10.80 9.10 13.59
CA MET A 116 -11.60 7.95 13.99
C MET A 116 -12.02 8.08 15.46
N LEU A 117 -13.27 7.75 15.78
CA LEU A 117 -13.75 7.77 17.16
C LEU A 117 -13.00 6.73 18.01
N LYS A 118 -12.65 7.13 19.25
CA LYS A 118 -11.83 6.36 20.21
C LYS A 118 -10.38 6.09 19.78
N SER A 119 -9.90 6.67 18.68
CA SER A 119 -8.46 6.66 18.34
C SER A 119 -7.64 7.59 19.23
N ASN A 120 -6.31 7.46 19.20
CA ASN A 120 -5.37 8.21 20.02
C ASN A 120 -5.51 9.75 19.95
N ARG A 121 -5.96 10.31 18.82
CA ARG A 121 -6.21 11.75 18.63
C ARG A 121 -7.66 12.18 18.94
N CYS A 122 -8.56 11.24 19.17
CA CYS A 122 -9.95 11.52 19.52
C CYS A 122 -10.06 12.02 20.97
N TRP A 123 -10.97 12.96 21.23
CA TRP A 123 -11.24 13.45 22.58
C TRP A 123 -11.84 12.40 23.52
N LEU A 124 -12.45 11.34 22.97
CA LEU A 124 -13.05 10.24 23.72
C LEU A 124 -12.03 9.20 24.21
N ASN A 125 -10.79 9.25 23.74
CA ASN A 125 -9.80 8.24 24.09
C ASN A 125 -9.36 8.38 25.56
N GLY A 126 -9.33 7.24 26.27
CA GLY A 126 -8.94 7.17 27.69
C GLY A 126 -9.95 7.76 28.66
N LYS A 127 -11.19 8.04 28.22
CA LYS A 127 -12.26 8.57 29.08
C LYS A 127 -13.02 7.46 29.80
N THR A 128 -13.40 7.75 31.03
CA THR A 128 -14.24 6.88 31.86
C THR A 128 -15.69 6.88 31.38
N GLY A 129 -16.49 5.91 31.83
CA GLY A 129 -17.91 5.84 31.46
C GLY A 129 -18.67 7.12 31.82
N ASP A 130 -18.44 7.66 33.01
CA ASP A 130 -19.13 8.86 33.48
C ASP A 130 -18.73 10.10 32.66
N GLU A 131 -17.44 10.28 32.36
CA GLU A 131 -16.97 11.36 31.49
C GLU A 131 -17.57 11.27 30.07
N LEU A 132 -17.75 10.06 29.52
CA LEU A 132 -18.37 9.87 28.21
C LEU A 132 -19.83 10.31 28.22
N VAL A 133 -20.56 10.00 29.31
CA VAL A 133 -21.95 10.43 29.49
C VAL A 133 -22.04 11.96 29.58
N GLU A 134 -21.13 12.61 30.32
CA GLU A 134 -21.04 14.08 30.38
C GLU A 134 -20.74 14.71 29.02
N MET A 135 -19.97 14.02 28.17
CA MET A 135 -19.69 14.42 26.78
C MET A 135 -20.83 14.10 25.79
N GLY A 136 -21.92 13.46 26.25
CA GLY A 136 -23.07 13.09 25.44
C GLY A 136 -22.88 11.84 24.59
N GLU A 137 -21.98 10.94 24.96
CA GLU A 137 -21.72 9.67 24.29
C GLU A 137 -22.09 8.47 25.18
N ASP A 138 -22.49 7.35 24.58
CA ASP A 138 -22.73 6.10 25.30
C ASP A 138 -21.38 5.38 25.56
N PRO A 139 -21.05 5.01 26.81
CA PRO A 139 -19.87 4.20 27.11
C PRO A 139 -19.76 2.90 26.32
N LYS A 140 -20.90 2.31 25.92
CA LYS A 140 -20.99 1.07 25.16
C LYS A 140 -20.73 1.22 23.67
N ASP A 141 -20.65 2.43 23.12
CA ASP A 141 -20.31 2.61 21.70
C ASP A 141 -18.92 2.03 21.40
N PHE A 142 -18.76 1.30 20.29
CA PHE A 142 -17.51 0.61 19.99
C PHE A 142 -16.41 1.56 19.48
N GLY A 143 -16.74 2.73 18.94
CA GLY A 143 -15.80 3.52 18.15
C GLY A 143 -15.37 2.82 16.86
N GLY A 144 -14.23 3.24 16.27
CA GLY A 144 -13.71 2.59 15.06
C GLY A 144 -14.30 3.11 13.74
N TYR A 145 -15.08 4.19 13.77
CA TYR A 145 -15.69 4.81 12.60
C TYR A 145 -15.45 6.33 12.57
N PHE A 146 -15.86 6.98 11.49
CA PHE A 146 -15.66 8.42 11.24
C PHE A 146 -16.99 9.17 11.16
N ILE A 147 -16.98 10.46 11.47
CA ILE A 147 -18.12 11.36 11.23
C ILE A 147 -17.74 12.33 10.12
N ILE A 148 -18.42 12.20 8.97
CA ILE A 148 -18.18 13.02 7.78
C ILE A 148 -19.48 13.72 7.41
N ASN A 149 -19.47 15.05 7.43
CA ASN A 149 -20.65 15.89 7.17
C ASN A 149 -21.88 15.46 8.01
N GLY A 150 -21.69 15.20 9.31
CA GLY A 150 -22.71 14.73 10.24
C GLY A 150 -23.04 13.24 10.16
N SER A 151 -22.71 12.57 9.06
CA SER A 151 -23.01 11.16 8.86
C SER A 151 -21.91 10.25 9.40
N GLU A 152 -22.30 9.18 10.10
CA GLU A 152 -21.38 8.14 10.55
C GLU A 152 -21.00 7.22 9.39
N LYS A 153 -19.69 7.02 9.21
CA LYS A 153 -19.13 6.21 8.13
C LYS A 153 -18.07 5.25 8.65
N ALA A 154 -18.23 3.98 8.31
CA ALA A 154 -17.24 2.95 8.55
C ALA A 154 -16.42 2.70 7.28
N LEU A 155 -15.11 2.48 7.46
CA LEU A 155 -14.26 1.98 6.38
C LEU A 155 -14.29 0.47 6.38
N MET A 156 -14.74 -0.09 5.27
CA MET A 156 -14.84 -1.53 5.06
C MET A 156 -13.45 -2.09 4.79
N THR A 157 -13.02 -3.05 5.61
CA THR A 157 -11.77 -3.78 5.40
C THR A 157 -11.78 -4.46 4.02
N GLN A 158 -10.69 -4.32 3.26
CA GLN A 158 -10.55 -4.92 1.92
C GLN A 158 -9.71 -6.19 1.95
N GLU A 159 -10.21 -7.28 1.38
CA GLU A 159 -9.45 -8.53 1.18
C GLU A 159 -8.67 -8.44 -0.13
N VAL A 160 -7.35 -8.29 -0.05
CA VAL A 160 -6.46 -8.19 -1.21
C VAL A 160 -5.54 -9.41 -1.30
N LEU A 161 -5.04 -9.72 -2.49
CA LEU A 161 -3.95 -10.69 -2.64
C LEU A 161 -2.69 -10.17 -1.95
N ALA A 162 -1.96 -11.07 -1.31
CA ALA A 162 -0.70 -10.77 -0.66
C ALA A 162 0.27 -10.15 -1.68
N SER A 163 0.82 -8.99 -1.30
CA SER A 163 1.87 -8.36 -2.07
C SER A 163 3.19 -9.09 -1.83
N ASP A 164 4.14 -8.91 -2.75
CA ASP A 164 5.53 -9.36 -2.61
C ASP A 164 5.71 -10.88 -2.45
N ARG A 165 4.68 -11.65 -2.83
CA ARG A 165 4.69 -13.10 -2.89
C ARG A 165 4.50 -13.59 -4.31
N VAL A 166 5.36 -14.52 -4.73
CA VAL A 166 5.27 -15.17 -6.05
C VAL A 166 4.17 -16.23 -6.02
N LEU A 167 3.23 -16.12 -6.96
CA LEU A 167 2.17 -17.10 -7.21
C LEU A 167 2.35 -17.69 -8.60
N VAL A 168 2.32 -19.02 -8.68
CA VAL A 168 2.43 -19.77 -9.93
C VAL A 168 1.07 -20.33 -10.31
N SER A 169 0.71 -20.20 -11.58
CA SER A 169 -0.51 -20.80 -12.11
C SER A 169 -0.31 -21.25 -13.55
N LYS A 170 -0.87 -22.41 -13.88
CA LYS A 170 -1.00 -22.91 -15.25
C LYS A 170 -2.14 -22.19 -15.97
N GLN A 171 -1.87 -21.73 -17.19
CA GLN A 171 -2.85 -21.15 -18.10
C GLN A 171 -3.18 -22.12 -19.25
N ALA A 172 -4.16 -21.72 -20.08
CA ALA A 172 -4.46 -22.40 -21.33
C ALA A 172 -3.20 -22.55 -22.22
N GLN A 173 -3.17 -23.62 -23.03
CA GLN A 173 -2.04 -23.96 -23.92
C GLN A 173 -0.73 -24.31 -23.19
N ASP A 174 -0.81 -24.92 -22.00
CA ASP A 174 0.35 -25.33 -21.18
C ASP A 174 1.36 -24.22 -20.87
N LYS A 175 0.91 -22.96 -20.95
CA LYS A 175 1.68 -21.79 -20.53
C LYS A 175 1.67 -21.69 -19.01
N ILE A 176 2.81 -21.38 -18.42
CA ILE A 176 2.90 -21.22 -16.96
C ILE A 176 3.29 -19.80 -16.64
N ILE A 177 2.58 -19.20 -15.69
CA ILE A 177 2.81 -17.84 -15.23
C ILE A 177 3.21 -17.87 -13.77
N ALA A 178 4.39 -17.34 -13.48
CA ALA A 178 4.77 -16.88 -12.16
C ALA A 178 4.55 -15.37 -12.07
N GLU A 179 3.68 -14.92 -11.18
CA GLU A 179 3.38 -13.50 -11.00
C GLU A 179 3.62 -13.04 -9.56
N VAL A 180 4.06 -11.78 -9.41
CA VAL A 180 4.17 -11.09 -8.13
C VAL A 180 3.58 -9.69 -8.28
N ILE A 181 2.82 -9.26 -7.28
CA ILE A 181 2.40 -7.88 -7.14
C ILE A 181 3.41 -7.21 -6.22
N SER A 182 4.34 -6.47 -6.80
CA SER A 182 5.36 -5.76 -6.04
C SER A 182 4.84 -4.40 -5.58
N THR A 183 4.99 -4.09 -4.30
CA THR A 183 4.51 -2.83 -3.74
C THR A 183 5.62 -2.02 -3.08
N ARG A 184 5.65 -0.71 -3.34
CA ARG A 184 6.50 0.24 -2.60
C ARG A 184 5.82 1.61 -2.59
N GLY A 185 5.62 2.14 -1.39
CA GLY A 185 4.86 3.36 -1.19
C GLY A 185 3.50 3.31 -1.89
N ALA A 186 3.23 4.25 -2.81
CA ALA A 186 1.96 4.32 -3.54
C ALA A 186 1.91 3.42 -4.78
N PHE A 187 3.05 2.89 -5.22
CA PHE A 187 3.15 2.19 -6.49
C PHE A 187 2.97 0.69 -6.28
N LYS A 188 1.99 0.12 -7.00
CA LYS A 188 1.75 -1.32 -7.09
C LYS A 188 2.05 -1.77 -8.52
N GLY A 189 3.13 -2.51 -8.72
CA GLY A 189 3.59 -3.00 -10.01
C GLY A 189 3.47 -4.52 -10.12
N ARG A 190 2.82 -5.03 -11.17
CA ARG A 190 2.74 -6.47 -11.40
C ARG A 190 3.88 -6.94 -12.30
N VAL A 191 4.71 -7.84 -11.80
CA VAL A 191 5.77 -8.50 -12.57
C VAL A 191 5.34 -9.94 -12.86
N ARG A 192 5.49 -10.38 -14.11
CA ARG A 192 5.11 -11.72 -14.55
C ARG A 192 6.23 -12.35 -15.36
N ILE A 193 6.53 -13.62 -15.08
CA ILE A 193 7.36 -14.49 -15.90
C ILE A 193 6.43 -15.51 -16.56
N LEU A 194 6.42 -15.51 -17.87
CA LEU A 194 5.70 -16.45 -18.72
C LEU A 194 6.69 -17.47 -19.27
N ARG A 195 6.53 -18.74 -18.87
CA ARG A 195 7.17 -19.88 -19.51
C ARG A 195 6.25 -20.40 -20.61
N ASN A 196 6.75 -20.39 -21.84
CA ASN A 196 6.06 -20.99 -22.97
C ASN A 196 6.34 -22.51 -23.03
N PRO A 197 5.52 -23.28 -23.77
CA PRO A 197 5.74 -24.72 -23.95
C PRO A 197 7.10 -25.06 -24.59
N ASP A 198 7.69 -24.14 -25.36
CA ASP A 198 9.01 -24.27 -25.98
C ASP A 198 10.19 -24.05 -25.01
N GLY A 199 9.92 -23.88 -23.71
CA GLY A 199 10.95 -23.60 -22.70
C GLY A 199 11.39 -22.14 -22.65
N THR A 200 10.90 -21.27 -23.54
CA THR A 200 11.31 -19.86 -23.54
C THR A 200 10.68 -19.05 -22.42
N LEU A 201 11.49 -18.24 -21.75
CA LEU A 201 11.10 -17.42 -20.61
C LEU A 201 10.99 -15.94 -21.01
N ASN A 202 9.78 -15.38 -20.86
CA ASN A 202 9.53 -13.97 -21.10
C ASN A 202 9.10 -13.28 -19.82
N VAL A 203 9.54 -12.04 -19.62
CA VAL A 203 9.22 -11.21 -18.47
C VAL A 203 8.36 -10.02 -18.90
N THR A 204 7.42 -9.60 -18.06
CA THR A 204 6.60 -8.42 -18.27
C THR A 204 6.42 -7.68 -16.94
N PHE A 205 6.65 -6.37 -16.95
CA PHE A 205 6.47 -5.48 -15.81
C PHE A 205 5.98 -4.09 -16.29
N PRO A 206 5.55 -3.18 -15.41
CA PRO A 206 5.09 -1.86 -15.84
C PRO A 206 6.18 -1.12 -16.63
N ALA A 207 5.80 -0.53 -17.77
CA ALA A 207 6.71 0.12 -18.73
C ALA A 207 7.74 -0.80 -19.42
N SER A 208 7.63 -2.14 -19.31
CA SER A 208 8.52 -3.07 -20.00
C SER A 208 8.15 -3.26 -21.49
N PRO A 209 9.11 -3.66 -22.35
CA PRO A 209 8.85 -4.13 -23.70
C PRO A 209 7.84 -5.29 -23.75
N ARG A 210 7.04 -5.35 -24.82
CA ARG A 210 6.19 -6.51 -25.10
C ARG A 210 7.08 -7.71 -25.42
N LYS A 211 6.93 -8.82 -24.68
CA LYS A 211 7.72 -10.06 -24.82
C LYS A 211 9.23 -9.86 -24.59
N LEU A 212 9.63 -9.14 -23.54
CA LEU A 212 11.04 -9.08 -23.13
C LEU A 212 11.51 -10.48 -22.68
N LYS A 213 12.65 -10.95 -23.20
CA LYS A 213 13.26 -12.22 -22.77
C LYS A 213 13.89 -12.07 -21.40
N LEU A 214 13.71 -13.07 -20.52
CA LEU A 214 14.22 -12.99 -19.15
C LEU A 214 15.75 -12.83 -19.12
N PHE A 215 16.48 -13.59 -19.94
CA PHE A 215 17.95 -13.59 -19.94
C PHE A 215 18.55 -12.24 -20.42
N VAL A 216 17.84 -11.52 -21.29
CA VAL A 216 18.21 -10.13 -21.65
C VAL A 216 18.11 -9.23 -20.42
N LEU A 217 17.04 -9.37 -19.62
CA LEU A 217 16.88 -8.59 -18.41
C LEU A 217 17.91 -8.98 -17.33
N LEU A 218 18.25 -10.26 -17.19
CA LEU A 218 19.27 -10.72 -16.24
C LEU A 218 20.66 -10.14 -16.55
N LYS A 219 21.07 -10.10 -17.82
CA LYS A 219 22.30 -9.39 -18.24
C LYS A 219 22.23 -7.90 -17.94
N ALA A 220 21.10 -7.25 -18.21
CA ALA A 220 20.90 -5.82 -17.93
C ALA A 220 20.91 -5.48 -16.43
N LEU A 221 20.68 -6.45 -15.54
CA LEU A 221 20.70 -6.28 -14.08
C LEU A 221 22.08 -6.50 -13.45
N GLY A 222 23.06 -6.97 -14.21
CA GLY A 222 24.43 -7.14 -13.76
C GLY A 222 24.94 -8.58 -13.66
N LEU A 223 24.18 -9.59 -14.10
CA LEU A 223 24.71 -10.95 -14.31
C LEU A 223 25.44 -10.98 -15.66
N LYS A 224 26.76 -10.73 -15.64
CA LYS A 224 27.53 -10.40 -16.84
C LYS A 224 27.85 -11.65 -17.64
N ASN A 225 28.35 -12.66 -16.94
CA ASN A 225 28.84 -13.88 -17.55
C ASN A 225 27.71 -14.90 -17.68
N ASP A 226 27.73 -15.66 -18.78
CA ASP A 226 26.77 -16.74 -19.00
C ASP A 226 26.87 -17.80 -17.89
N ARG A 227 28.09 -18.01 -17.36
CA ARG A 227 28.35 -18.85 -16.20
C ARG A 227 27.66 -18.33 -14.93
N GLU A 228 27.68 -17.02 -14.66
CA GLU A 228 26.99 -16.44 -13.49
C GLU A 228 25.47 -16.60 -13.59
N ILE A 229 24.93 -16.48 -14.81
CA ILE A 229 23.50 -16.73 -15.04
C ILE A 229 23.18 -18.20 -14.76
N MET A 230 23.97 -19.15 -15.28
CA MET A 230 23.77 -20.58 -15.01
C MET A 230 23.90 -20.90 -13.52
N GLU A 231 24.94 -20.39 -12.85
CA GLU A 231 25.14 -20.53 -11.40
C GLU A 231 23.97 -19.96 -10.58
N ALA A 232 23.24 -18.95 -11.08
CA ALA A 232 22.04 -18.45 -10.43
C ALA A 232 20.86 -19.44 -10.50
N PHE A 233 20.79 -20.27 -11.54
CA PHE A 233 19.80 -21.35 -11.71
C PHE A 233 20.26 -22.69 -11.09
N GLU A 234 21.50 -22.78 -10.61
CA GLU A 234 22.04 -23.99 -9.98
C GLU A 234 21.33 -24.35 -8.66
N GLY A 235 21.29 -25.65 -8.36
CA GLY A 235 20.70 -26.19 -7.13
C GLY A 235 19.30 -26.78 -7.29
N GLY A 236 18.74 -26.76 -8.51
CA GLY A 236 17.46 -27.37 -8.84
C GLY A 236 17.55 -28.68 -9.64
N PRO A 237 16.39 -29.36 -9.85
CA PRO A 237 16.23 -30.44 -10.82
C PRO A 237 16.80 -30.13 -12.21
N LYS A 238 17.22 -31.17 -12.94
CA LYS A 238 17.87 -31.06 -14.27
C LYS A 238 17.02 -30.29 -15.30
N GLU A 239 15.71 -30.29 -15.14
CA GLU A 239 14.78 -29.58 -16.01
C GLU A 239 14.97 -28.06 -15.96
N ILE A 240 15.39 -27.51 -14.82
CA ILE A 240 15.71 -26.09 -14.68
C ILE A 240 16.95 -25.72 -15.49
N GLU A 241 17.97 -26.58 -15.43
CA GLU A 241 19.20 -26.42 -16.20
C GLU A 241 18.92 -26.48 -17.70
N ASN A 242 18.09 -27.43 -18.16
CA ASN A 242 17.71 -27.54 -19.56
C ASN A 242 17.02 -26.28 -20.10
N ASP A 243 16.04 -25.74 -19.37
CA ASP A 243 15.36 -24.51 -19.77
C ASP A 243 16.31 -23.31 -19.74
N ALA A 244 17.21 -23.24 -18.74
CA ALA A 244 18.21 -22.19 -18.67
C ALA A 244 19.13 -22.23 -19.90
N LEU A 245 19.59 -23.42 -20.32
CA LEU A 245 20.40 -23.62 -21.52
C LEU A 245 19.69 -23.17 -22.79
N ILE A 246 18.41 -23.53 -22.99
CA ILE A 246 17.61 -23.09 -24.16
C ILE A 246 17.54 -21.55 -24.24
N ASN A 247 17.33 -20.89 -23.11
CA ASN A 247 17.26 -19.42 -23.07
C ASN A 247 18.62 -18.76 -23.23
N LEU A 248 19.70 -19.43 -22.83
CA LEU A 248 21.07 -18.98 -23.04
C LEU A 248 21.48 -19.08 -24.51
N GLU A 249 21.16 -20.19 -25.18
CA GLU A 249 21.43 -20.37 -26.62
C GLU A 249 20.68 -19.35 -27.49
N THR A 250 19.47 -18.96 -27.09
CA THR A 250 18.68 -17.95 -27.81
C THR A 250 19.07 -16.51 -27.47
N LEU A 251 20.08 -16.31 -26.61
CA LEU A 251 20.51 -15.00 -26.17
C LEU A 251 21.31 -14.26 -27.25
N GLN A 252 20.73 -13.16 -27.74
CA GLN A 252 21.34 -12.35 -28.81
C GLN A 252 22.25 -11.22 -28.29
N VAL A 253 22.36 -11.03 -26.98
CA VAL A 253 23.09 -9.92 -26.36
C VAL A 253 24.27 -10.45 -25.56
N LYS A 254 25.44 -9.84 -25.72
CA LYS A 254 26.68 -10.27 -25.05
C LYS A 254 26.97 -9.41 -23.84
N THR A 255 26.77 -8.10 -23.96
CA THR A 255 27.11 -7.11 -22.92
C THR A 255 25.88 -6.58 -22.19
N GLU A 256 26.12 -6.01 -21.00
CA GLU A 256 25.10 -5.33 -20.20
C GLU A 256 24.53 -4.11 -20.94
N GLU A 257 25.39 -3.34 -21.61
CA GLU A 257 25.00 -2.15 -22.38
C GLU A 257 24.10 -2.50 -23.56
N GLU A 258 24.41 -3.57 -24.32
CA GLU A 258 23.55 -4.06 -25.40
C GLU A 258 22.17 -4.49 -24.89
N ALA A 259 22.13 -5.13 -23.72
CA ALA A 259 20.89 -5.57 -23.09
C ALA A 259 20.04 -4.36 -22.64
N LEU A 260 20.66 -3.35 -22.02
CA LEU A 260 20.02 -2.10 -21.64
C LEU A 260 19.54 -1.31 -22.87
N ASP A 261 20.33 -1.25 -23.94
CA ASP A 261 19.94 -0.56 -25.17
C ASP A 261 18.74 -1.24 -25.85
N LYS A 262 18.67 -2.57 -25.80
CA LYS A 262 17.49 -3.32 -26.31
C LYS A 262 16.22 -2.95 -25.55
N ILE A 263 16.30 -2.73 -24.24
CA ILE A 263 15.18 -2.21 -23.44
C ILE A 263 14.92 -0.74 -23.78
N GLY A 264 15.97 0.08 -23.90
CA GLY A 264 15.91 1.51 -24.18
C GLY A 264 15.29 1.84 -25.53
N LYS A 265 15.54 1.03 -26.57
CA LYS A 265 14.91 1.12 -27.90
C LYS A 265 13.38 1.06 -27.85
N PHE A 266 12.82 0.34 -26.87
CA PHE A 266 11.38 0.27 -26.66
C PHE A 266 10.85 1.43 -25.82
N VAL A 267 11.58 1.80 -24.76
CA VAL A 267 11.16 2.85 -23.82
C VAL A 267 11.23 4.24 -24.45
N ALA A 268 12.28 4.52 -25.23
CA ALA A 268 12.55 5.81 -25.85
C ALA A 268 12.95 5.63 -27.33
N PRO A 269 11.99 5.27 -28.21
CA PRO A 269 12.28 5.04 -29.62
C PRO A 269 12.76 6.33 -30.30
N GLY A 270 13.75 6.22 -31.19
CA GLY A 270 14.28 7.34 -31.98
C GLY A 270 15.19 8.31 -31.24
N GLN A 271 15.50 8.06 -29.95
CA GLN A 271 16.44 8.86 -29.18
C GLN A 271 17.87 8.34 -29.31
N VAL A 272 18.84 9.20 -28.97
CA VAL A 272 20.27 8.89 -28.91
C VAL A 272 20.52 7.79 -27.88
N GLU A 273 21.49 6.92 -28.15
CA GLU A 273 21.84 5.76 -27.33
C GLU A 273 22.03 6.11 -25.85
N GLU A 274 22.77 7.17 -25.54
CA GLU A 274 22.98 7.62 -24.16
C GLU A 274 21.67 7.91 -23.42
N TYR A 275 20.72 8.59 -24.08
CA TYR A 275 19.40 8.85 -23.51
C TYR A 275 18.58 7.56 -23.36
N ARG A 276 18.69 6.62 -24.31
CA ARG A 276 18.02 5.31 -24.21
C ARG A 276 18.53 4.48 -23.04
N LEU A 277 19.85 4.44 -22.84
CA LEU A 277 20.47 3.74 -21.72
C LEU A 277 20.02 4.31 -20.38
N LYS A 278 20.07 5.64 -20.23
CA LYS A 278 19.60 6.31 -19.02
C LYS A 278 18.11 6.02 -18.74
N ARG A 279 17.25 6.10 -19.76
CA ARG A 279 15.82 5.80 -19.61
C ARG A 279 15.55 4.33 -19.31
N ALA A 280 16.32 3.41 -19.88
CA ALA A 280 16.22 1.98 -19.57
C ALA A 280 16.57 1.71 -18.10
N GLN A 281 17.66 2.29 -17.60
CA GLN A 281 18.06 2.21 -16.20
C GLN A 281 16.98 2.77 -15.27
N GLU A 282 16.44 3.97 -15.56
CA GLU A 282 15.35 4.56 -14.79
C GLU A 282 14.10 3.65 -14.75
N VAL A 283 13.77 2.98 -15.86
CA VAL A 283 12.62 2.08 -15.93
C VAL A 283 12.85 0.81 -15.09
N VAL A 284 14.03 0.21 -15.19
CA VAL A 284 14.40 -0.98 -14.42
C VAL A 284 14.44 -0.65 -12.93
N ASP A 285 15.04 0.47 -12.54
CA ASP A 285 15.18 0.83 -11.13
C ASP A 285 13.83 1.21 -10.51
N ALA A 286 13.01 2.01 -11.22
CA ALA A 286 11.75 2.52 -10.68
C ALA A 286 10.60 1.50 -10.71
N PHE A 287 10.49 0.68 -11.76
CA PHE A 287 9.30 -0.14 -12.02
C PHE A 287 9.49 -1.65 -11.82
N LEU A 288 10.71 -2.18 -11.91
CA LEU A 288 10.97 -3.60 -11.69
C LEU A 288 11.16 -3.86 -10.18
N LEU A 289 10.30 -4.72 -9.62
CA LEU A 289 10.36 -5.22 -8.24
C LEU A 289 10.74 -4.14 -7.20
N PRO A 290 10.02 -3.01 -7.14
CA PRO A 290 10.38 -1.88 -6.28
C PRO A 290 10.44 -2.23 -4.79
N HIS A 291 9.71 -3.25 -4.34
CA HIS A 291 9.76 -3.77 -2.95
C HIS A 291 11.16 -4.20 -2.49
N ILE A 292 12.01 -4.69 -3.41
CA ILE A 292 13.40 -5.05 -3.10
C ILE A 292 14.24 -3.78 -2.97
N GLY A 293 14.03 -2.83 -3.88
CA GLY A 293 14.99 -1.75 -4.08
C GLY A 293 14.67 -0.85 -5.27
N GLN A 294 15.17 0.38 -5.23
CA GLN A 294 15.12 1.31 -6.36
C GLN A 294 16.50 1.90 -6.67
N GLU A 295 17.54 1.45 -5.98
CA GLU A 295 18.91 1.90 -6.21
C GLU A 295 19.66 0.91 -7.11
N PRO A 296 20.72 1.36 -7.82
CA PRO A 296 21.52 0.49 -8.67
C PRO A 296 22.14 -0.71 -7.92
N LYS A 297 22.45 -0.55 -6.63
CA LYS A 297 22.98 -1.62 -5.77
C LYS A 297 22.01 -2.79 -5.59
N ASP A 298 20.70 -2.54 -5.72
CA ASP A 298 19.65 -3.53 -5.49
C ASP A 298 19.37 -4.38 -6.75
N ARG A 299 19.96 -4.02 -7.91
CA ARG A 299 19.71 -4.70 -9.19
C ARG A 299 20.08 -6.18 -9.15
N LEU A 300 21.17 -6.52 -8.47
CA LEU A 300 21.61 -7.91 -8.33
C LEU A 300 20.59 -8.75 -7.51
N ALA A 301 20.06 -8.19 -6.42
CA ALA A 301 19.01 -8.84 -5.64
C ALA A 301 17.72 -9.04 -6.46
N LYS A 302 17.36 -8.07 -7.30
CA LYS A 302 16.25 -8.21 -8.27
C LYS A 302 16.50 -9.34 -9.27
N ALA A 303 17.74 -9.51 -9.73
CA ALA A 303 18.10 -10.59 -10.65
C ALA A 303 17.87 -11.96 -10.01
N TYR A 304 18.38 -12.20 -8.80
CA TYR A 304 18.15 -13.45 -8.06
C TYR A 304 16.67 -13.71 -7.77
N TYR A 305 15.89 -12.67 -7.45
CA TYR A 305 14.45 -12.81 -7.25
C TYR A 305 13.72 -13.23 -8.54
N LEU A 306 14.10 -12.68 -9.69
CA LEU A 306 13.56 -13.09 -10.99
C LEU A 306 13.96 -14.53 -11.35
N VAL A 307 15.18 -14.93 -11.03
CA VAL A 307 15.64 -16.32 -11.20
C VAL A 307 14.79 -17.25 -10.34
N MET A 308 14.57 -16.93 -9.06
CA MET A 308 13.66 -17.68 -8.19
C MET A 308 12.24 -17.77 -8.79
N MET A 309 11.69 -16.66 -9.31
CA MET A 309 10.37 -16.68 -9.97
C MET A 309 10.36 -17.62 -11.19
N ALA A 310 11.42 -17.61 -11.99
CA ALA A 310 11.54 -18.46 -13.17
C ALA A 310 11.66 -19.94 -12.77
N THR A 311 12.50 -20.26 -11.78
CA THR A 311 12.63 -21.61 -11.23
C THR A 311 11.28 -22.17 -10.79
N LYS A 312 10.48 -21.38 -10.07
CA LYS A 312 9.11 -21.78 -9.66
C LYS A 312 8.20 -22.08 -10.87
N ALA A 313 8.32 -21.32 -11.96
CA ALA A 313 7.56 -21.57 -13.18
C ALA A 313 8.02 -22.85 -13.90
N ILE A 314 9.32 -23.16 -13.87
CA ILE A 314 9.89 -24.37 -14.48
C ILE A 314 9.52 -25.62 -13.66
N GLU A 315 9.64 -25.56 -12.33
CA GLU A 315 9.21 -26.63 -11.43
C GLU A 315 7.75 -27.04 -11.69
N ARG A 316 6.86 -26.04 -11.85
CA ARG A 316 5.46 -26.30 -12.17
C ARG A 316 5.29 -26.96 -13.53
N ALA A 317 6.13 -26.61 -14.51
CA ALA A 317 6.10 -27.17 -15.86
C ALA A 317 6.50 -28.64 -15.90
N SER A 318 7.49 -28.98 -15.08
CA SER A 318 7.96 -30.35 -14.90
C SER A 318 7.10 -31.16 -13.93
N ASN A 319 5.95 -30.63 -13.49
CA ASN A 319 5.06 -31.24 -12.50
C ASN A 319 5.73 -31.57 -11.16
N LEU A 320 6.78 -30.83 -10.79
CA LEU A 320 7.45 -30.93 -9.49
C LEU A 320 6.76 -30.06 -8.42
N ARG A 321 5.79 -29.25 -8.85
CA ARG A 321 4.97 -28.37 -8.00
C ARG A 321 3.54 -28.33 -8.53
N GLU A 322 2.59 -28.10 -7.64
CA GLU A 322 1.20 -27.81 -7.96
C GLU A 322 0.96 -26.31 -8.22
N ASP A 323 -0.24 -25.95 -8.68
CA ASP A 323 -0.63 -24.55 -8.82
C ASP A 323 -0.80 -23.91 -7.44
N ASP A 324 -0.33 -22.66 -7.28
CA ASP A 324 -0.54 -21.92 -6.04
C ASP A 324 -2.00 -21.48 -5.93
N ASP A 325 -2.67 -21.92 -4.87
CA ASP A 325 -4.03 -21.51 -4.55
C ASP A 325 -4.08 -20.03 -4.13
N LYS A 326 -4.72 -19.20 -4.95
CA LYS A 326 -4.85 -17.75 -4.72
C LYS A 326 -5.85 -17.41 -3.61
N ASP A 327 -6.78 -18.31 -3.31
CA ASP A 327 -7.83 -18.12 -2.32
C ASP A 327 -7.43 -18.60 -0.91
N HIS A 328 -6.36 -19.38 -0.79
CA HIS A 328 -5.75 -19.71 0.47
C HIS A 328 -5.33 -18.45 1.26
N TYR A 329 -5.79 -18.30 2.51
CA TYR A 329 -5.57 -17.10 3.33
C TYR A 329 -4.09 -16.76 3.62
N ALA A 330 -3.15 -17.70 3.45
CA ALA A 330 -1.71 -17.38 3.46
C ALA A 330 -1.30 -16.42 2.33
N ASN A 331 -2.04 -16.44 1.22
CA ASN A 331 -1.85 -15.63 0.02
C ASN A 331 -2.80 -14.43 -0.05
N LYS A 332 -3.61 -14.20 1.01
CA LYS A 332 -4.49 -13.04 1.14
C LYS A 332 -4.07 -12.17 2.31
N ARG A 333 -4.38 -10.88 2.23
CA ARG A 333 -4.13 -9.87 3.28
C ARG A 333 -5.36 -8.99 3.43
N LEU A 334 -5.57 -8.48 4.63
CA LEU A 334 -6.65 -7.56 4.95
C LEU A 334 -6.08 -6.14 5.02
N GLU A 335 -6.51 -5.26 4.13
CA GLU A 335 -6.25 -3.83 4.24
C GLU A 335 -7.33 -3.21 5.13
N LEU A 336 -6.97 -2.97 6.40
CA LEU A 336 -7.79 -2.29 7.41
C LEU A 336 -7.88 -0.78 7.14
N SER A 337 -8.71 -0.07 7.90
CA SER A 337 -8.91 1.39 7.79
C SER A 337 -7.62 2.22 7.82
N GLY A 338 -6.65 1.87 8.67
CA GLY A 338 -5.37 2.57 8.73
C GLY A 338 -4.57 2.45 7.43
N LYS A 339 -4.49 1.24 6.85
CA LYS A 339 -3.81 1.02 5.56
C LYS A 339 -4.52 1.73 4.41
N LEU A 340 -5.86 1.71 4.42
CA LEU A 340 -6.65 2.44 3.45
C LEU A 340 -6.38 3.94 3.55
N MET A 341 -6.40 4.50 4.76
CA MET A 341 -6.10 5.92 5.03
C MET A 341 -4.66 6.29 4.64
N GLU A 342 -3.69 5.41 4.88
CA GLU A 342 -2.31 5.56 4.41
C GLU A 342 -2.27 5.74 2.88
N HIS A 343 -2.92 4.84 2.15
CA HIS A 343 -3.00 4.89 0.69
C HIS A 343 -3.65 6.20 0.19
N LEU A 344 -4.75 6.62 0.82
CA LEU A 344 -5.45 7.85 0.46
C LEU A 344 -4.63 9.12 0.79
N PHE A 345 -3.98 9.13 1.95
CA PHE A 345 -3.12 10.25 2.36
C PHE A 345 -1.92 10.36 1.43
N ARG A 346 -1.22 9.26 1.15
CA ARG A 346 -0.07 9.21 0.23
C ARG A 346 -0.43 9.72 -1.17
N TYR A 347 -1.60 9.31 -1.69
CA TYR A 347 -2.12 9.84 -2.94
C TYR A 347 -2.36 11.35 -2.86
N SER A 348 -3.08 11.82 -1.84
CA SER A 348 -3.40 13.25 -1.67
C SER A 348 -2.13 14.10 -1.45
N PHE A 349 -1.16 13.58 -0.71
CA PHE A 349 0.11 14.21 -0.39
C PHE A 349 1.00 14.36 -1.65
N LYS A 350 1.00 13.35 -2.53
CA LYS A 350 1.69 13.46 -3.84
C LYS A 350 1.14 14.62 -4.68
N TYR A 351 -0.17 14.84 -4.68
CA TYR A 351 -0.77 16.00 -5.35
C TYR A 351 -0.44 17.31 -4.66
N PHE A 352 -0.43 17.33 -3.32
CA PHE A 352 0.02 18.47 -2.54
C PHE A 352 1.46 18.87 -2.87
N ILE A 353 2.39 17.91 -2.92
CA ILE A 353 3.79 18.15 -3.32
C ILE A 353 3.87 18.70 -4.74
N LYS A 354 3.07 18.16 -5.67
CA LYS A 354 3.05 18.64 -7.05
C LYS A 354 2.55 20.09 -7.15
N ASP A 355 1.48 20.44 -6.42
CA ASP A 355 0.98 21.82 -6.38
C ASP A 355 1.97 22.75 -5.68
N LEU A 356 2.58 22.31 -4.58
CA LEU A 356 3.64 23.02 -3.87
C LEU A 356 4.81 23.35 -4.80
N LYS A 357 5.34 22.35 -5.54
CA LYS A 357 6.39 22.57 -6.57
C LYS A 357 5.95 23.63 -7.58
N PHE A 358 4.74 23.51 -8.10
CA PHE A 358 4.20 24.45 -9.08
C PHE A 358 4.07 25.88 -8.54
N GLN A 359 3.59 26.06 -7.31
CA GLN A 359 3.46 27.37 -6.68
C GLN A 359 4.84 28.01 -6.41
N ILE A 360 5.84 27.21 -6.01
CA ILE A 360 7.21 27.68 -5.80
C ILE A 360 7.80 28.14 -7.13
N ASP A 361 7.76 27.29 -8.17
CA ASP A 361 8.28 27.63 -9.50
C ASP A 361 7.66 28.94 -10.02
N ARG A 362 6.34 29.10 -9.87
CA ARG A 362 5.63 30.32 -10.28
C ARG A 362 6.06 31.55 -9.50
N THR A 363 6.30 31.42 -8.20
CA THR A 363 6.67 32.55 -7.33
C THR A 363 8.12 32.97 -7.56
N VAL A 364 9.04 32.00 -7.72
CA VAL A 364 10.44 32.26 -8.06
C VAL A 364 10.57 32.89 -9.43
N THR A 365 9.84 32.40 -10.44
CA THR A 365 9.82 32.99 -11.80
C THR A 365 9.38 34.47 -11.77
N ARG A 366 8.47 34.82 -10.87
CA ARG A 366 7.99 36.20 -10.65
C ARG A 366 8.91 37.05 -9.77
N ARG A 367 10.08 36.54 -9.35
CA ARG A 367 11.06 37.19 -8.46
C ARG A 367 10.45 37.73 -7.15
N ARG A 368 9.40 37.08 -6.65
CA ARG A 368 8.80 37.44 -5.35
C ARG A 368 9.51 36.70 -4.22
N LYS A 369 9.58 37.32 -3.04
CA LYS A 369 10.07 36.65 -1.83
C LYS A 369 9.15 35.45 -1.52
N LEU A 370 9.75 34.27 -1.38
CA LEU A 370 9.03 33.06 -1.02
C LEU A 370 8.66 33.12 0.47
N ASN A 371 7.39 32.83 0.78
CA ASN A 371 6.92 32.63 2.14
C ASN A 371 6.11 31.33 2.17
N ILE A 372 6.55 30.36 2.97
CA ILE A 372 5.99 29.01 3.01
C ILE A 372 4.48 29.03 3.21
N SER A 373 3.96 29.87 4.11
CA SER A 373 2.52 29.91 4.42
C SER A 373 1.65 30.40 3.26
N THR A 374 2.21 31.17 2.33
CA THR A 374 1.48 31.69 1.15
C THR A 374 1.44 30.71 -0.01
N VAL A 375 2.40 29.78 -0.04
CA VAL A 375 2.57 28.80 -1.11
C VAL A 375 1.76 27.54 -0.81
N VAL A 376 1.67 27.17 0.46
CA VAL A 376 0.89 26.02 0.94
C VAL A 376 -0.60 26.29 0.79
N ARG A 377 -1.31 25.38 0.11
CA ARG A 377 -2.77 25.40 -0.03
C ARG A 377 -3.40 24.25 0.77
N PRO A 378 -4.03 24.53 1.92
CA PRO A 378 -4.56 23.48 2.79
C PRO A 378 -5.67 22.62 2.16
N GLY A 379 -6.47 23.21 1.25
CA GLY A 379 -7.59 22.53 0.62
C GLY A 379 -7.18 21.31 -0.23
N ALA A 380 -5.94 21.27 -0.73
CA ALA A 380 -5.47 20.22 -1.63
C ALA A 380 -5.52 18.81 -1.01
N ILE A 381 -5.30 18.71 0.31
CA ILE A 381 -5.37 17.45 1.06
C ILE A 381 -6.80 17.23 1.58
N THR A 382 -7.36 18.23 2.26
CA THR A 382 -8.66 18.12 2.94
C THR A 382 -9.79 17.72 2.00
N GLU A 383 -9.89 18.37 0.83
CA GLU A 383 -10.99 18.12 -0.10
C GLU A 383 -10.93 16.72 -0.71
N ARG A 384 -9.73 16.23 -1.03
CA ARG A 384 -9.54 14.89 -1.60
C ARG A 384 -9.90 13.80 -0.59
N ILE A 385 -9.44 13.95 0.64
CA ILE A 385 -9.75 12.98 1.71
C ILE A 385 -11.25 13.02 2.00
N ARG A 386 -11.84 14.21 2.18
CA ARG A 386 -13.27 14.38 2.45
C ARG A 386 -14.13 13.81 1.31
N PHE A 387 -13.75 14.03 0.06
CA PHE A 387 -14.47 13.50 -1.11
C PHE A 387 -14.45 11.96 -1.14
N ALA A 388 -13.28 11.35 -0.97
CA ALA A 388 -13.14 9.89 -0.97
C ALA A 388 -13.92 9.25 0.19
N MET A 389 -13.83 9.84 1.39
CA MET A 389 -14.56 9.39 2.58
C MET A 389 -16.08 9.57 2.43
N SER A 390 -16.53 10.65 1.80
CA SER A 390 -17.97 10.92 1.63
C SER A 390 -18.61 10.00 0.60
N THR A 391 -17.97 9.84 -0.56
CA THR A 391 -18.51 9.10 -1.71
C THR A 391 -18.23 7.59 -1.64
N GLY A 392 -17.20 7.18 -0.90
CA GLY A 392 -16.72 5.80 -0.89
C GLY A 392 -15.95 5.40 -2.15
N ASN A 393 -15.65 6.35 -3.05
CA ASN A 393 -14.76 6.17 -4.18
C ASN A 393 -13.31 6.36 -3.72
N TRP A 394 -12.56 5.26 -3.71
CA TRP A 394 -11.19 5.23 -3.26
C TRP A 394 -10.20 5.30 -4.43
N ILE A 395 -8.91 5.36 -4.11
CA ILE A 395 -7.87 5.29 -5.11
C ILE A 395 -7.89 3.94 -5.86
N GLY A 396 -7.45 3.92 -7.11
CA GLY A 396 -7.32 2.66 -7.87
C GLY A 396 -8.64 2.05 -8.36
N ARG A 397 -9.72 2.85 -8.49
CA ARG A 397 -11.07 2.42 -8.91
C ARG A 397 -11.79 1.50 -7.90
N ALA A 398 -11.29 1.38 -6.67
CA ALA A 398 -12.03 0.72 -5.60
C ALA A 398 -13.25 1.59 -5.22
N THR A 399 -14.42 0.97 -5.16
CA THR A 399 -15.69 1.65 -4.86
C THR A 399 -16.38 1.01 -3.66
N GLY A 400 -17.11 1.81 -2.90
CA GLY A 400 -17.79 1.37 -1.68
C GLY A 400 -16.82 0.89 -0.61
N VAL A 401 -15.70 1.61 -0.44
CA VAL A 401 -14.75 1.42 0.67
C VAL A 401 -15.27 2.10 1.93
N SER A 402 -15.78 3.33 1.79
CA SER A 402 -16.51 4.02 2.86
C SER A 402 -18.01 3.76 2.70
N LYS A 403 -18.67 3.31 3.77
CA LYS A 403 -20.10 3.02 3.82
C LYS A 403 -20.73 3.79 4.97
N PHE A 404 -21.99 4.19 4.81
CA PHE A 404 -22.79 4.63 5.95
C PHE A 404 -22.92 3.49 6.96
N MET A 405 -22.71 3.81 8.23
CA MET A 405 -22.85 2.86 9.32
C MET A 405 -24.33 2.54 9.51
N ASP A 406 -24.68 1.27 9.52
CA ASP A 406 -26.04 0.85 9.83
C ASP A 406 -26.30 0.95 11.34
N ARG A 407 -27.36 1.67 11.72
CA ARG A 407 -27.77 1.93 13.12
C ARG A 407 -29.17 1.37 13.43
N VAL A 408 -29.67 0.39 12.66
CA VAL A 408 -30.97 -0.25 12.92
C VAL A 408 -31.07 -0.87 14.32
N ASN A 409 -30.01 -1.50 14.79
CA ASN A 409 -29.92 -2.03 16.15
C ASN A 409 -28.46 -1.93 16.67
N TYR A 410 -28.22 -2.34 17.92
CA TYR A 410 -26.90 -2.27 18.54
C TYR A 410 -25.85 -3.18 17.87
N LEU A 411 -26.27 -4.29 17.25
CA LEU A 411 -25.38 -5.25 16.59
C LEU A 411 -25.01 -4.82 15.16
N SER A 412 -25.87 -4.10 14.44
CA SER A 412 -25.59 -3.66 13.06
C SER A 412 -24.26 -2.91 12.91
N PRO A 413 -23.92 -1.94 13.80
CA PRO A 413 -22.59 -1.31 13.84
C PRO A 413 -21.43 -2.29 13.95
N LEU A 414 -21.55 -3.26 14.84
CA LEU A 414 -20.52 -4.28 15.09
C LEU A 414 -20.28 -5.12 13.84
N THR A 415 -21.34 -5.48 13.13
CA THR A 415 -21.27 -6.24 11.89
C THR A 415 -20.58 -5.45 10.78
N ASP A 416 -20.88 -4.16 10.65
CA ASP A 416 -20.24 -3.30 9.64
C ASP A 416 -18.75 -3.07 9.91
N LEU A 417 -18.34 -2.93 11.18
CA LEU A 417 -16.93 -2.76 11.57
C LEU A 417 -16.09 -4.03 11.36
N ARG A 418 -16.71 -5.22 11.40
CA ARG A 418 -16.01 -6.51 11.22
C ARG A 418 -16.15 -7.11 9.83
N LYS A 419 -16.71 -6.33 8.90
CA LYS A 419 -17.00 -6.76 7.54
C LYS A 419 -15.75 -6.65 6.67
N VAL A 420 -15.51 -7.71 5.92
CA VAL A 420 -14.42 -7.86 4.97
C VAL A 420 -15.02 -7.95 3.57
N LYS A 421 -14.53 -7.12 2.66
CA LYS A 421 -15.01 -7.07 1.27
C LYS A 421 -13.87 -7.39 0.31
N SER A 422 -14.13 -8.33 -0.59
CA SER A 422 -13.27 -8.57 -1.73
C SER A 422 -13.48 -7.49 -2.81
N PRO A 423 -12.42 -6.92 -3.41
CA PRO A 423 -12.53 -5.90 -4.47
C PRO A 423 -12.86 -6.49 -5.85
N LEU A 424 -13.16 -7.79 -5.92
CA LEU A 424 -13.53 -8.48 -7.15
C LEU A 424 -14.88 -8.00 -7.70
N ASP A 425 -15.06 -8.16 -9.01
CA ASP A 425 -16.31 -7.76 -9.67
C ASP A 425 -17.46 -8.69 -9.25
N LYS A 426 -18.50 -8.08 -8.64
CA LYS A 426 -19.71 -8.76 -8.20
C LYS A 426 -20.51 -9.40 -9.34
N ASN A 427 -20.37 -8.88 -10.56
CA ASN A 427 -21.13 -9.37 -11.71
C ASN A 427 -20.45 -10.57 -12.39
N ARG A 428 -19.18 -10.84 -12.06
CA ARG A 428 -18.45 -11.96 -12.64
C ARG A 428 -18.69 -13.23 -11.82
N GLU A 429 -18.92 -14.33 -12.54
CA GLU A 429 -18.99 -15.66 -11.95
C GLU A 429 -17.58 -16.13 -11.58
N LEU A 430 -17.26 -16.06 -10.29
CA LEU A 430 -15.98 -16.45 -9.71
C LEU A 430 -16.25 -17.51 -8.65
N TYR A 431 -16.46 -18.76 -9.09
CA TYR A 431 -16.87 -19.85 -8.21
C TYR A 431 -15.85 -20.10 -7.08
N GLU A 432 -14.58 -20.31 -7.42
CA GLU A 432 -13.50 -20.58 -6.44
C GLU A 432 -13.35 -19.47 -5.39
N ALA A 433 -13.50 -18.21 -5.79
CA ALA A 433 -13.37 -17.06 -4.87
C ALA A 433 -14.57 -16.90 -3.92
N ARG A 434 -15.76 -17.41 -4.31
CA ARG A 434 -16.99 -17.32 -3.52
C ARG A 434 -17.16 -18.48 -2.56
N ASP A 435 -16.54 -19.62 -2.85
CA ASP A 435 -16.64 -20.81 -2.03
C ASP A 435 -16.04 -20.62 -0.63
N VAL A 436 -16.57 -21.41 0.32
CA VAL A 436 -16.05 -21.43 1.69
C VAL A 436 -14.76 -22.25 1.70
N HIS A 437 -13.64 -21.56 1.57
CA HIS A 437 -12.32 -22.16 1.64
C HIS A 437 -12.00 -22.70 3.06
N GLY A 438 -11.31 -23.84 3.17
CA GLY A 438 -11.01 -24.49 4.45
C GLY A 438 -10.18 -23.62 5.41
N THR A 439 -9.37 -22.69 4.88
CA THR A 439 -8.58 -21.75 5.70
C THR A 439 -9.41 -20.64 6.35
N HIS A 440 -10.69 -20.49 6.01
CA HIS A 440 -11.59 -19.57 6.69
C HIS A 440 -11.83 -19.97 8.16
N TRP A 441 -11.62 -21.24 8.52
CA TRP A 441 -11.83 -21.75 9.87
C TRP A 441 -11.14 -20.88 10.93
N GLY A 442 -11.95 -20.32 11.84
CA GLY A 442 -11.49 -19.44 12.92
C GLY A 442 -11.07 -18.03 12.51
N ARG A 443 -11.09 -17.70 11.20
CA ARG A 443 -10.71 -16.38 10.66
C ARG A 443 -11.92 -15.61 10.16
N LEU A 444 -12.80 -16.27 9.40
CA LEU A 444 -14.03 -15.71 8.86
C LEU A 444 -15.23 -16.52 9.34
N CYS A 445 -16.39 -15.86 9.40
CA CYS A 445 -17.67 -16.53 9.58
C CYS A 445 -18.05 -17.27 8.29
N CYS A 446 -18.36 -18.57 8.40
CA CYS A 446 -18.79 -19.38 7.24
C CYS A 446 -20.25 -19.16 6.87
N ILE A 447 -21.04 -18.56 7.78
CA ILE A 447 -22.49 -18.39 7.62
C ILE A 447 -22.79 -16.97 7.15
N GLU A 448 -22.11 -15.97 7.73
CA GLU A 448 -22.47 -14.60 7.45
C GLU A 448 -21.86 -14.07 6.16
N THR A 449 -22.70 -14.08 5.14
CA THR A 449 -22.53 -13.44 3.85
C THR A 449 -23.88 -12.87 3.43
N PRO A 450 -23.95 -11.69 2.77
CA PRO A 450 -25.20 -11.21 2.20
C PRO A 450 -25.64 -12.09 1.03
N ASP A 451 -26.94 -12.20 0.83
CA ASP A 451 -27.53 -12.84 -0.34
C ASP A 451 -27.31 -12.02 -1.62
N GLY A 452 -27.47 -12.69 -2.77
CA GLY A 452 -27.38 -12.05 -4.09
C GLY A 452 -25.95 -11.96 -4.63
N PRO A 453 -25.65 -10.97 -5.50
CA PRO A 453 -24.36 -10.91 -6.23
C PRO A 453 -23.12 -10.75 -5.35
N GLN A 454 -23.29 -10.35 -4.09
CA GLN A 454 -22.20 -10.18 -3.12
C GLN A 454 -21.93 -11.46 -2.30
N CYS A 455 -22.71 -12.51 -2.50
CA CYS A 455 -22.54 -13.77 -1.80
C CYS A 455 -21.12 -14.33 -2.01
N GLY A 456 -20.44 -14.63 -0.91
CA GLY A 456 -19.06 -15.13 -0.90
C GLY A 456 -17.98 -14.06 -1.17
N LEU A 457 -18.35 -12.84 -1.57
CA LEU A 457 -17.40 -11.73 -1.77
C LEU A 457 -17.36 -10.76 -0.58
N VAL A 458 -18.45 -10.69 0.18
CA VAL A 458 -18.54 -9.93 1.43
C VAL A 458 -18.71 -10.93 2.56
N LYS A 459 -17.80 -10.91 3.52
CA LYS A 459 -17.71 -11.87 4.63
C LYS A 459 -17.54 -11.09 5.93
N ASN A 460 -17.78 -11.73 7.07
CA ASN A 460 -17.44 -11.15 8.38
C ASN A 460 -16.29 -11.91 9.03
N LEU A 461 -15.50 -11.21 9.84
CA LEU A 461 -14.50 -11.86 10.68
C LEU A 461 -15.15 -12.78 11.72
N ALA A 462 -14.50 -13.91 12.01
CA ALA A 462 -14.89 -14.77 13.11
C ALA A 462 -14.64 -14.08 14.45
N LEU A 463 -15.38 -14.46 15.50
CA LEU A 463 -15.36 -13.76 16.80
C LEU A 463 -13.95 -13.58 17.39
N LEU A 464 -13.14 -14.65 17.35
CA LEU A 464 -11.78 -14.71 17.90
C LEU A 464 -10.68 -14.35 16.88
N ALA A 465 -11.04 -13.90 15.68
CA ALA A 465 -10.06 -13.49 14.68
C ALA A 465 -9.36 -12.19 15.11
N GLU A 466 -8.04 -12.17 14.96
CA GLU A 466 -7.18 -11.02 15.18
C GLU A 466 -6.43 -10.72 13.88
N VAL A 467 -6.25 -9.43 13.59
CA VAL A 467 -5.53 -8.96 12.42
C VAL A 467 -4.27 -8.25 12.89
N THR A 468 -3.11 -8.74 12.45
CA THR A 468 -1.81 -8.17 12.80
C THR A 468 -1.58 -6.83 12.10
N THR A 469 -0.98 -5.89 12.81
CA THR A 469 -0.46 -4.63 12.26
C THR A 469 0.97 -4.79 11.75
N GLU A 470 1.45 -3.83 10.95
CA GLU A 470 2.81 -3.90 10.40
C GLU A 470 3.86 -3.76 11.52
N THR A 471 4.98 -4.48 11.40
CA THR A 471 6.10 -4.41 12.34
C THR A 471 7.40 -4.26 11.57
N ASP A 472 8.41 -3.67 12.20
CA ASP A 472 9.73 -3.50 11.60
C ASP A 472 10.38 -4.88 11.38
N GLU A 473 10.93 -5.10 10.20
CA GLU A 473 11.55 -6.35 9.77
C GLU A 473 12.99 -6.48 10.31
N SER A 474 13.66 -5.36 10.61
CA SER A 474 15.06 -5.30 11.03
C SER A 474 15.43 -6.22 12.21
N PRO A 475 14.62 -6.33 13.27
CA PRO A 475 14.91 -7.24 14.39
C PRO A 475 14.86 -8.72 13.97
N VAL A 476 13.94 -9.09 13.08
CA VAL A 476 13.78 -10.45 12.58
C VAL A 476 14.96 -10.80 11.66
N GLU A 477 15.35 -9.89 10.78
CA GLU A 477 16.53 -10.09 9.94
C GLU A 477 17.80 -10.32 10.76
N LYS A 478 18.01 -9.51 11.80
CA LYS A 478 19.16 -9.66 12.70
C LYS A 478 19.16 -11.04 13.37
N MET A 479 18.00 -11.46 13.88
CA MET A 479 17.85 -12.80 14.48
C MET A 479 18.18 -13.91 13.49
N LEU A 480 17.74 -13.81 12.23
CA LEU A 480 18.06 -14.80 11.19
C LEU A 480 19.55 -14.86 10.88
N ARG A 481 20.23 -13.70 10.82
CA ARG A 481 21.69 -13.62 10.62
C ARG A 481 22.44 -14.26 11.78
N ASP A 482 22.00 -13.99 13.02
CA ASP A 482 22.58 -14.58 14.23
C ASP A 482 22.40 -16.11 14.27
N MET A 483 21.30 -16.62 13.69
CA MET A 483 21.05 -18.06 13.51
C MET A 483 21.84 -18.69 12.34
N GLY A 484 22.67 -17.92 11.63
CA GLY A 484 23.54 -18.42 10.56
C GLY A 484 22.94 -18.36 9.15
N VAL A 485 21.79 -17.70 8.95
CA VAL A 485 21.25 -17.46 7.61
C VAL A 485 22.12 -16.42 6.90
N LYS A 486 22.70 -16.81 5.77
CA LYS A 486 23.51 -15.92 4.93
C LYS A 486 22.63 -15.30 3.84
N LEU A 487 22.59 -13.98 3.79
CA LEU A 487 22.08 -13.25 2.63
C LEU A 487 23.15 -13.36 1.54
N LYS A 488 22.78 -13.94 0.39
CA LYS A 488 23.62 -13.97 -0.80
C LYS A 488 23.55 -12.63 -1.53
#